data_AF-A0A1C0VSZ8-F1
#
_entry.id   AF-A0A1C0VSZ8-F1
#
_cell.length_a   1.000
_cell.length_b   1.000
_cell.length_c   1.000
_cell.angle_alpha   90.00
_cell.angle_beta   90.00
_cell.angle_gamma   90.00
#
_symmetry.space_group_name_H-M   'P 1'
#
loop_
_entity.id
_entity.type
_entity.pdbx_description
1 polymer ?
#
loop_
_entity_poly.entity_id
_entity_poly.type
_entity_poly.pdbx_seq_one_letter_code
_entity_poly.pdbx_strand_id
1 'polypeptide(L)'
;MKTWRLALSFAIVALSVAGLTVLNGILESGILSLSARSPLFSPIPQSISVHLAQKSQRDLGVSDVWRLVYQRLPDFPLENNYVLKETGKVDPNNTLVARLIRYHLFVKGRPANYRLDWKVTLADYLGVTPEYLEESVYPGGDVLRQNPMEGDRAVIQSLNRTQRDTLIQVLVDVFSGNAPSLPGASDKQSGSPLQVAPPPQPGDAKLLIP
;
A
#
# COMPACT_ATOMS: atom_id res chain seq x y z
N MET A 1 16.43 -6.58 -64.26
CA MET A 1 17.72 -6.75 -63.55
C MET A 1 17.77 -5.83 -62.33
N LYS A 2 17.45 -6.29 -61.10
CA LYS A 2 17.98 -5.73 -59.81
C LYS A 2 17.29 -6.28 -58.54
N THR A 3 16.92 -7.56 -58.48
CA THR A 3 16.45 -8.22 -57.25
C THR A 3 17.60 -8.80 -56.40
N TRP A 4 18.80 -8.20 -56.44
CA TRP A 4 20.04 -8.85 -55.98
C TRP A 4 20.73 -8.15 -54.78
N ARG A 5 20.06 -7.25 -54.07
CA ARG A 5 20.64 -6.58 -52.88
C ARG A 5 20.03 -7.02 -51.54
N LEU A 6 19.18 -8.05 -51.54
CA LEU A 6 18.46 -8.53 -50.35
C LEU A 6 18.98 -9.85 -49.75
N ALA A 7 20.09 -10.41 -50.23
CA ALA A 7 20.55 -11.74 -49.80
C ALA A 7 22.01 -11.82 -49.28
N LEU A 8 22.71 -10.71 -49.03
CA LEU A 8 24.14 -10.77 -48.74
C LEU A 8 24.59 -9.76 -47.68
N SER A 9 24.19 -9.95 -46.42
CA SER A 9 24.92 -9.50 -45.20
C SER A 9 24.32 -10.09 -43.91
N PHE A 10 23.73 -11.29 -43.96
CA PHE A 10 23.29 -12.04 -42.77
C PHE A 10 24.34 -13.09 -42.33
N ALA A 11 25.60 -12.98 -42.78
CA ALA A 11 26.61 -14.04 -42.64
C ALA A 11 27.96 -13.61 -42.03
N ILE A 12 28.04 -12.44 -41.38
CA ILE A 12 29.26 -11.94 -40.70
C ILE A 12 28.70 -11.07 -39.53
N VAL A 13 28.57 -11.48 -38.27
CA VAL A 13 29.52 -12.07 -37.33
C VAL A 13 28.72 -12.83 -36.26
N ALA A 14 28.46 -14.11 -36.49
CA ALA A 14 28.06 -15.07 -35.46
C ALA A 14 29.30 -15.73 -34.83
N LEU A 15 30.36 -14.95 -34.58
CA LEU A 15 31.70 -15.46 -34.24
C LEU A 15 32.50 -14.51 -33.31
N SER A 16 31.85 -14.01 -32.26
CA SER A 16 32.52 -13.37 -31.10
C SER A 16 32.18 -14.09 -29.80
N VAL A 17 32.20 -15.41 -29.84
CA VAL A 17 32.31 -16.30 -28.67
C VAL A 17 33.52 -17.19 -28.97
N ALA A 18 34.46 -17.26 -28.02
CA ALA A 18 35.75 -17.95 -28.06
C ALA A 18 36.94 -17.15 -28.63
N GLY A 19 37.67 -16.46 -27.75
CA GLY A 19 39.01 -15.98 -28.07
C GLY A 19 39.56 -14.91 -27.12
N LEU A 20 39.90 -15.29 -25.88
CA LEU A 20 41.13 -14.89 -25.16
C LEU A 20 41.04 -15.33 -23.69
N THR A 21 41.18 -16.63 -23.46
CA THR A 21 41.84 -17.13 -22.26
C THR A 21 43.33 -17.28 -22.56
N VAL A 22 44.16 -17.19 -21.52
CA VAL A 22 45.60 -17.46 -21.44
C VAL A 22 46.47 -16.19 -21.23
N LEU A 23 47.30 -16.31 -20.18
CA LEU A 23 48.49 -15.54 -19.82
C LEU A 23 48.32 -14.32 -18.88
N ASN A 24 48.32 -14.59 -17.58
CA ASN A 24 49.37 -14.04 -16.71
C ASN A 24 49.57 -14.93 -15.47
N GLY A 25 50.77 -15.50 -15.36
CA GLY A 25 51.25 -16.37 -14.29
C GLY A 25 51.52 -15.61 -12.98
N ILE A 26 51.42 -16.29 -11.83
CA ILE A 26 52.50 -17.03 -11.15
C ILE A 26 53.55 -16.09 -10.54
N LEU A 27 53.45 -15.91 -9.23
CA LEU A 27 54.48 -15.67 -8.20
C LEU A 27 53.67 -15.46 -6.89
N GLU A 28 53.88 -16.04 -5.71
CA GLU A 28 54.94 -16.86 -5.12
C GLU A 28 54.34 -17.76 -4.02
N SER A 29 55.07 -18.83 -3.77
CA SER A 29 54.97 -19.82 -2.71
C SER A 29 54.91 -19.27 -1.27
N GLY A 30 54.13 -19.96 -0.43
CA GLY A 30 54.19 -19.82 1.03
C GLY A 30 53.34 -20.87 1.73
N ILE A 31 53.80 -22.13 1.73
CA ILE A 31 53.19 -23.22 2.50
C ILE A 31 53.79 -23.20 3.91
N LEU A 32 52.96 -23.06 4.93
CA LEU A 32 53.17 -23.69 6.24
C LEU A 32 51.82 -24.19 6.75
N SER A 33 51.65 -25.51 6.74
CA SER A 33 50.57 -26.20 7.45
C SER A 33 50.89 -26.25 8.94
N LEU A 34 49.94 -25.89 9.80
CA LEU A 34 49.87 -26.42 11.16
C LEU A 34 48.38 -26.62 11.52
N SER A 35 48.02 -27.89 11.75
CA SER A 35 46.73 -28.31 12.31
C SER A 35 46.44 -27.59 13.62
N ALA A 36 45.20 -27.12 13.80
CA ALA A 36 44.33 -27.56 14.91
C ALA A 36 43.00 -26.78 14.97
N ARG A 37 41.93 -27.56 15.16
CA ARG A 37 40.69 -27.22 15.89
C ARG A 37 39.52 -26.60 15.10
N SER A 38 38.62 -27.48 14.67
CA SER A 38 37.16 -27.23 14.71
C SER A 38 36.63 -27.72 16.07
N PRO A 39 35.41 -27.37 16.55
CA PRO A 39 34.39 -26.51 15.94
C PRO A 39 33.82 -25.44 16.90
N LEU A 40 33.46 -24.27 16.37
CA LEU A 40 32.33 -23.52 16.93
C LEU A 40 31.41 -23.19 15.76
N PHE A 41 30.53 -24.14 15.47
CA PHE A 41 29.27 -23.86 14.80
C PHE A 41 28.52 -22.84 15.66
N SER A 42 28.49 -21.57 15.23
CA SER A 42 27.46 -20.65 15.70
C SER A 42 26.16 -21.01 14.97
N PRO A 43 25.07 -21.36 15.66
CA PRO A 43 23.77 -21.42 15.02
C PRO A 43 23.37 -19.98 14.65
N ILE A 44 23.18 -19.74 13.35
CA ILE A 44 22.53 -18.54 12.85
C ILE A 44 21.11 -18.53 13.46
N PRO A 45 20.70 -17.50 14.21
CA PRO A 45 19.33 -17.40 14.66
C PRO A 45 18.40 -17.23 13.44
N GLN A 46 17.53 -18.20 13.24
CA GLN A 46 16.43 -18.14 12.28
C GLN A 46 15.44 -17.06 12.71
N SER A 47 15.64 -15.82 12.27
CA SER A 47 14.68 -14.73 12.51
C SER A 47 14.35 -13.94 11.23
N ILE A 48 14.32 -14.61 10.08
CA ILE A 48 13.91 -13.98 8.80
C ILE A 48 12.50 -14.44 8.37
N SER A 49 11.93 -15.49 8.96
CA SER A 49 10.60 -15.99 8.54
C SER A 49 9.40 -15.23 9.12
N VAL A 50 9.60 -14.25 10.02
CA VAL A 50 8.47 -13.53 10.65
C VAL A 50 8.08 -12.25 9.90
N HIS A 51 8.94 -11.76 8.99
CA HIS A 51 8.67 -10.46 8.35
C HIS A 51 7.67 -10.52 7.19
N LEU A 52 7.54 -11.66 6.50
CA LEU A 52 6.64 -11.79 5.35
C LEU A 52 5.20 -12.19 5.74
N ALA A 53 5.03 -12.93 6.84
CA ALA A 53 3.71 -13.33 7.34
C ALA A 53 2.95 -12.19 8.06
N GLN A 54 3.68 -11.18 8.57
CA GLN A 54 3.06 -10.05 9.27
C GLN A 54 2.62 -8.92 8.31
N LYS A 55 3.20 -8.85 7.10
CA LYS A 55 2.77 -7.92 6.04
C LYS A 55 1.42 -8.33 5.45
N SER A 56 1.23 -9.63 5.22
CA SER A 56 -0.05 -10.17 4.73
C SER A 56 -1.20 -9.97 5.72
N GLN A 57 -0.97 -10.08 7.03
CA GLN A 57 -2.07 -9.98 8.01
C GLN A 57 -2.53 -8.54 8.29
N ARG A 58 -1.69 -7.52 8.02
CA ARG A 58 -2.10 -6.10 8.04
C ARG A 58 -2.72 -5.63 6.73
N ASP A 59 -2.29 -6.17 5.59
CA ASP A 59 -2.90 -5.87 4.28
C ASP A 59 -4.33 -6.43 4.15
N LEU A 60 -4.60 -7.59 4.76
CA LEU A 60 -5.93 -8.22 4.71
C LEU A 60 -7.01 -7.40 5.45
N GLY A 61 -6.63 -6.56 6.41
CA GLY A 61 -7.56 -5.65 7.09
C GLY A 61 -7.90 -4.42 6.24
N VAL A 62 -6.89 -3.74 5.69
CA VAL A 62 -7.07 -2.50 4.90
C VAL A 62 -7.76 -2.78 3.55
N SER A 63 -7.49 -3.95 2.94
CA SER A 63 -8.00 -4.29 1.61
C SER A 63 -9.53 -4.37 1.52
N ASP A 64 -10.25 -4.58 2.63
CA ASP A 64 -11.71 -4.72 2.66
C ASP A 64 -12.44 -3.56 3.37
N VAL A 65 -11.70 -2.60 3.96
CA VAL A 65 -12.26 -1.44 4.70
C VAL A 65 -13.19 -0.58 3.84
N TRP A 66 -12.94 -0.50 2.53
CA TRP A 66 -13.79 0.23 1.60
C TRP A 66 -15.26 -0.23 1.63
N ARG A 67 -15.53 -1.50 1.94
CA ARG A 67 -16.91 -2.03 2.06
C ARG A 67 -17.66 -1.36 3.20
N LEU A 68 -17.00 -1.12 4.33
CA LEU A 68 -17.60 -0.43 5.48
C LEU A 68 -17.94 1.03 5.15
N VAL A 69 -17.13 1.67 4.31
CA VAL A 69 -17.39 3.02 3.83
C VAL A 69 -18.63 3.04 2.93
N TYR A 70 -18.77 2.13 1.96
CA TYR A 70 -19.97 2.06 1.12
C TYR A 70 -21.23 1.62 1.87
N GLN A 71 -21.11 0.83 2.94
CA GLN A 71 -22.25 0.56 3.83
C GLN A 71 -22.80 1.84 4.48
N ARG A 72 -21.91 2.81 4.76
CA ARG A 72 -22.29 4.12 5.33
C ARG A 72 -22.68 5.15 4.29
N LEU A 73 -22.20 4.97 3.06
CA LEU A 73 -22.41 5.86 1.92
C LEU A 73 -22.91 5.03 0.71
N PRO A 74 -24.13 4.47 0.78
CA PRO A 74 -24.63 3.56 -0.25
C PRO A 74 -24.79 4.21 -1.62
N ASP A 75 -25.03 5.52 -1.65
CA ASP A 75 -25.19 6.30 -2.89
C ASP A 75 -23.86 6.85 -3.43
N PHE A 76 -22.73 6.56 -2.78
CA PHE A 76 -21.42 7.05 -3.24
C PHE A 76 -20.96 6.27 -4.48
N PRO A 77 -20.38 6.94 -5.51
CA PRO A 77 -19.97 6.25 -6.73
C PRO A 77 -18.94 5.15 -6.49
N LEU A 78 -19.17 3.99 -7.11
CA LEU A 78 -18.27 2.84 -7.01
C LEU A 78 -17.02 2.96 -7.88
N GLU A 79 -17.14 3.49 -9.10
CA GLU A 79 -16.04 3.55 -10.10
C GLU A 79 -15.25 2.24 -10.22
N ASN A 80 -15.94 1.11 -10.39
CA ASN A 80 -15.35 -0.24 -10.41
C ASN A 80 -15.52 -0.98 -11.75
N ASN A 81 -15.68 -0.23 -12.84
CA ASN A 81 -15.84 -0.80 -14.19
C ASN A 81 -14.49 -1.04 -14.91
N TYR A 82 -13.37 -0.98 -14.19
CA TYR A 82 -12.03 -1.05 -14.77
C TYR A 82 -11.60 -2.49 -15.03
N VAL A 83 -10.95 -2.69 -16.18
CA VAL A 83 -10.51 -4.00 -16.67
C VAL A 83 -9.06 -4.28 -16.27
N LEU A 84 -8.81 -5.45 -15.70
CA LEU A 84 -7.46 -5.93 -15.37
C LEU A 84 -6.63 -6.20 -16.63
N LYS A 85 -5.35 -5.84 -16.60
CA LYS A 85 -4.40 -6.14 -17.69
C LYS A 85 -4.25 -7.65 -17.90
N GLU A 86 -4.06 -8.38 -16.79
CA GLU A 86 -3.76 -9.82 -16.79
C GLU A 86 -4.91 -10.67 -17.31
N THR A 87 -6.11 -10.51 -16.71
CA THR A 87 -7.25 -11.40 -17.00
C THR A 87 -8.18 -10.86 -18.06
N GLY A 88 -8.11 -9.56 -18.38
CA GLY A 88 -9.07 -8.90 -19.26
C GLY A 88 -10.50 -8.82 -18.69
N LYS A 89 -10.69 -9.12 -17.41
CA LYS A 89 -11.98 -9.04 -16.72
C LYS A 89 -12.06 -7.77 -15.86
N VAL A 90 -13.27 -7.33 -15.57
CA VAL A 90 -13.52 -6.23 -14.62
C VAL A 90 -13.11 -6.67 -13.21
N ASP A 91 -12.44 -5.80 -12.46
CA ASP A 91 -12.15 -6.01 -11.04
C ASP A 91 -13.21 -5.30 -10.16
N PRO A 92 -14.20 -6.04 -9.62
CA PRO A 92 -15.29 -5.44 -8.85
C PRO A 92 -14.83 -4.82 -7.53
N ASN A 93 -13.66 -5.22 -7.01
CA ASN A 93 -13.11 -4.70 -5.76
C ASN A 93 -12.26 -3.44 -5.96
N ASN A 94 -11.94 -3.10 -7.22
CA ASN A 94 -11.21 -1.89 -7.55
C ASN A 94 -12.17 -0.70 -7.61
N THR A 95 -12.66 -0.27 -6.44
CA THR A 95 -13.58 0.86 -6.29
C THR A 95 -12.84 2.18 -6.09
N LEU A 96 -13.54 3.31 -6.28
CA LEU A 96 -13.05 4.66 -5.95
C LEU A 96 -12.53 4.73 -4.53
N VAL A 97 -13.32 4.28 -3.54
CA VAL A 97 -12.90 4.33 -2.14
C VAL A 97 -11.70 3.42 -1.87
N ALA A 98 -11.64 2.24 -2.48
CA ALA A 98 -10.48 1.36 -2.32
C ALA A 98 -9.20 2.03 -2.85
N ARG A 99 -9.27 2.71 -3.99
CA ARG A 99 -8.14 3.48 -4.54
C ARG A 99 -7.80 4.71 -3.70
N LEU A 100 -8.79 5.46 -3.23
CA LEU A 100 -8.60 6.61 -2.35
C LEU A 100 -7.89 6.22 -1.04
N ILE A 101 -8.30 5.12 -0.43
CA ILE A 101 -7.68 4.58 0.78
C ILE A 101 -6.23 4.16 0.49
N ARG A 102 -5.98 3.44 -0.60
CA ARG A 102 -4.61 3.04 -0.98
C ARG A 102 -3.73 4.25 -1.27
N TYR A 103 -4.24 5.26 -1.96
CA TYR A 103 -3.53 6.50 -2.23
C TYR A 103 -3.13 7.19 -0.93
N HIS A 104 -4.08 7.37 -0.01
CA HIS A 104 -3.83 7.98 1.29
C HIS A 104 -2.75 7.24 2.09
N LEU A 105 -2.89 5.92 2.23
CA LEU A 105 -2.06 5.11 3.12
C LEU A 105 -0.69 4.79 2.53
N PHE A 106 -0.64 4.44 1.24
CA PHE A 106 0.56 3.84 0.65
C PHE A 106 1.29 4.76 -0.32
N VAL A 107 0.56 5.63 -1.03
CA VAL A 107 1.20 6.61 -1.94
C VAL A 107 1.64 7.84 -1.15
N LYS A 108 0.78 8.35 -0.26
CA LYS A 108 1.07 9.55 0.54
C LYS A 108 1.59 9.25 1.94
N GLY A 109 1.49 8.01 2.42
CA GLY A 109 1.97 7.64 3.76
C GLY A 109 1.23 8.35 4.90
N ARG A 110 -0.02 8.77 4.67
CA ARG A 110 -0.79 9.56 5.63
C ARG A 110 -1.49 8.65 6.66
N PRO A 111 -1.55 9.07 7.93
CA PRO A 111 -2.24 8.32 8.98
C PRO A 111 -3.77 8.41 8.85
N ALA A 112 -4.42 7.24 8.87
CA ALA A 112 -5.85 7.08 8.58
C ALA A 112 -6.81 7.64 9.65
N ASN A 113 -6.34 7.82 10.87
CA ASN A 113 -7.14 8.20 12.03
C ASN A 113 -7.27 9.73 12.20
N TYR A 114 -6.64 10.53 11.34
CA TYR A 114 -6.67 11.99 11.44
C TYR A 114 -7.50 12.62 10.33
N ARG A 115 -8.49 13.42 10.74
CA ARG A 115 -9.37 14.16 9.82
C ARG A 115 -8.63 15.11 8.89
N LEU A 116 -7.55 15.74 9.39
CA LEU A 116 -6.76 16.69 8.60
C LEU A 116 -6.10 15.99 7.41
N ASP A 117 -5.50 14.83 7.62
CA ASP A 117 -4.81 14.08 6.57
C ASP A 117 -5.75 13.66 5.43
N TRP A 118 -6.99 13.28 5.75
CA TRP A 118 -8.01 13.03 4.74
C TRP A 118 -8.43 14.29 3.98
N LYS A 119 -8.48 15.45 4.65
CA LYS A 119 -8.72 16.73 3.96
C LYS A 119 -7.60 17.07 3.00
N VAL A 120 -6.35 16.88 3.39
CA VAL A 120 -5.20 17.10 2.49
C VAL A 120 -5.26 16.11 1.33
N THR A 121 -5.65 14.86 1.57
CA THR A 121 -5.86 13.88 0.50
C THR A 121 -6.91 14.35 -0.49
N LEU A 122 -8.09 14.80 -0.05
CA LEU A 122 -9.08 15.36 -0.98
C LEU A 122 -8.58 16.63 -1.67
N ALA A 123 -7.72 17.43 -1.01
CA ALA A 123 -7.11 18.59 -1.63
C ALA A 123 -6.19 18.22 -2.81
N ASP A 124 -5.52 17.06 -2.77
CA ASP A 124 -4.78 16.50 -3.90
C ASP A 124 -5.73 16.23 -5.10
N TYR A 125 -6.89 15.61 -4.84
CA TYR A 125 -7.94 15.37 -5.86
C TYR A 125 -8.57 16.66 -6.40
N LEU A 126 -8.59 17.72 -5.62
CA LEU A 126 -9.10 19.02 -6.04
C LEU A 126 -8.05 19.85 -6.77
N GLY A 127 -6.79 19.38 -6.84
CA GLY A 127 -5.70 20.10 -7.50
C GLY A 127 -5.28 21.38 -6.78
N VAL A 128 -5.50 21.46 -5.45
CA VAL A 128 -5.18 22.66 -4.65
C VAL A 128 -3.96 22.48 -3.76
N THR A 129 -3.33 21.30 -3.78
CA THR A 129 -2.03 21.05 -3.17
C THR A 129 -0.92 21.17 -4.23
N PRO A 130 0.31 21.55 -3.84
CA PRO A 130 1.45 21.55 -4.76
C PRO A 130 1.86 20.13 -5.19
N GLU A 131 1.57 19.15 -4.33
CA GLU A 131 1.75 17.72 -4.59
C GLU A 131 0.50 17.19 -5.31
N TYR A 132 0.51 17.23 -6.63
CA TYR A 132 -0.59 16.78 -7.45
C TYR A 132 -0.66 15.24 -7.50
N LEU A 133 -1.84 14.74 -7.88
CA LEU A 133 -2.05 13.34 -8.25
C LEU A 133 -1.17 12.97 -9.45
N GLU A 134 -0.19 12.11 -9.22
CA GLU A 134 0.72 11.60 -10.23
C GLU A 134 0.22 10.28 -10.82
N GLU A 135 0.04 10.24 -12.14
CA GLU A 135 -0.48 9.07 -12.86
C GLU A 135 0.40 7.83 -12.66
N SER A 136 1.71 8.01 -12.63
CA SER A 136 2.73 6.97 -12.56
C SER A 136 2.66 6.12 -11.28
N VAL A 137 2.12 6.68 -10.20
CA VAL A 137 2.01 6.04 -8.88
C VAL A 137 0.56 5.88 -8.43
N TYR A 138 -0.41 6.26 -9.28
CA TYR A 138 -1.82 6.20 -8.90
C TYR A 138 -2.30 4.74 -8.72
N PRO A 139 -3.03 4.42 -7.63
CA PRO A 139 -3.50 3.07 -7.39
C PRO A 139 -4.33 2.53 -8.56
N GLY A 140 -3.90 1.40 -9.13
CA GLY A 140 -4.55 0.76 -10.27
C GLY A 140 -3.86 1.04 -11.61
N GLY A 141 -2.96 2.03 -11.74
CA GLY A 141 -2.27 2.32 -13.01
C GLY A 141 -1.38 1.19 -13.52
N ASP A 142 -0.83 0.39 -12.60
CA ASP A 142 0.03 -0.76 -12.88
C ASP A 142 -0.78 -2.02 -13.27
N VAL A 143 -1.94 -2.25 -12.67
CA VAL A 143 -2.74 -3.48 -12.83
C VAL A 143 -3.96 -3.35 -13.76
N LEU A 144 -4.49 -2.13 -13.98
CA LEU A 144 -5.67 -1.88 -14.82
C LEU A 144 -5.27 -1.41 -16.22
N ARG A 145 -6.01 -1.81 -17.25
CA ARG A 145 -5.75 -1.42 -18.65
C ARG A 145 -5.81 0.09 -18.87
N GLN A 146 -6.64 0.77 -18.10
CA GLN A 146 -6.77 2.23 -18.09
C GLN A 146 -6.50 2.72 -16.67
N ASN A 147 -5.72 3.79 -16.56
CA ASN A 147 -5.49 4.43 -15.27
C ASN A 147 -6.79 5.13 -14.80
N PRO A 148 -7.30 4.81 -13.60
CA PRO A 148 -8.55 5.39 -13.09
C PRO A 148 -8.44 6.84 -12.59
N MET A 149 -7.22 7.40 -12.51
CA MET A 149 -6.94 8.68 -11.84
C MET A 149 -7.85 9.84 -12.27
N GLU A 150 -7.99 10.09 -13.57
CA GLU A 150 -8.79 11.23 -14.04
C GLU A 150 -10.29 11.04 -13.79
N GLY A 151 -10.79 9.80 -13.90
CA GLY A 151 -12.18 9.49 -13.56
C GLY A 151 -12.46 9.72 -12.08
N ASP A 152 -11.59 9.22 -11.21
CA ASP A 152 -11.71 9.40 -9.77
C ASP A 152 -11.62 10.88 -9.37
N ARG A 153 -10.70 11.63 -10.00
CA ARG A 153 -10.58 13.07 -9.83
C ARG A 153 -11.88 13.78 -10.17
N ALA A 154 -12.47 13.47 -11.31
CA ALA A 154 -13.73 14.06 -11.74
C ALA A 154 -14.87 13.79 -10.74
N VAL A 155 -14.96 12.56 -10.21
CA VAL A 155 -15.95 12.23 -9.18
C VAL A 155 -15.74 13.06 -7.93
N ILE A 156 -14.53 13.14 -7.38
CA ILE A 156 -14.26 13.91 -6.17
C ILE A 156 -14.48 15.41 -6.38
N GLN A 157 -14.17 15.95 -7.55
CA GLN A 157 -14.42 17.35 -7.91
C GLN A 157 -15.92 17.67 -8.04
N SER A 158 -16.74 16.70 -8.44
CA SER A 158 -18.20 16.86 -8.52
C SER A 158 -18.89 16.95 -7.16
N LEU A 159 -18.22 16.50 -6.09
CA LEU A 159 -18.77 16.53 -4.73
C LEU A 159 -18.84 17.96 -4.19
N ASN A 160 -19.99 18.31 -3.62
CA ASN A 160 -20.13 19.54 -2.85
C ASN A 160 -19.37 19.47 -1.51
N ARG A 161 -19.28 20.59 -0.80
CA ARG A 161 -18.57 20.69 0.49
C ARG A 161 -19.10 19.69 1.53
N THR A 162 -20.42 19.58 1.67
CA THR A 162 -21.06 18.68 2.63
C THR A 162 -20.74 17.23 2.30
N GLN A 163 -20.84 16.81 1.04
CA GLN A 163 -20.50 15.44 0.61
C GLN A 163 -19.04 15.08 0.90
N ARG A 164 -18.10 16.01 0.67
CA ARG A 164 -16.69 15.83 1.01
C ARG A 164 -16.47 15.70 2.51
N ASP A 165 -17.10 16.57 3.30
CA ASP A 165 -17.02 16.49 4.77
C ASP A 165 -17.61 15.18 5.31
N THR A 166 -18.71 14.69 4.74
CA THR A 166 -19.31 13.38 5.08
C THR A 166 -18.39 12.22 4.72
N LEU A 167 -17.81 12.21 3.51
CA LEU A 167 -16.85 11.18 3.10
C LEU A 167 -15.66 11.11 4.06
N ILE A 168 -15.08 12.26 4.39
CA ILE A 168 -13.97 12.35 5.35
C ILE A 168 -14.38 11.80 6.71
N GLN A 169 -15.56 12.18 7.21
CA GLN A 169 -16.03 11.73 8.52
C GLN A 169 -16.16 10.21 8.57
N VAL A 170 -16.79 9.61 7.55
CA VAL A 170 -16.94 8.15 7.45
C VAL A 170 -15.58 7.45 7.39
N LEU A 171 -14.63 7.97 6.60
CA LEU A 171 -13.27 7.41 6.53
C LEU A 171 -12.60 7.42 7.91
N VAL A 172 -12.63 8.55 8.61
CA VAL A 172 -12.06 8.67 9.96
C VAL A 172 -12.74 7.71 10.95
N ASP A 173 -14.07 7.63 10.95
CA ASP A 173 -14.82 6.81 11.89
C ASP A 173 -14.50 5.32 11.72
N VAL A 174 -14.40 4.87 10.47
CA VAL A 174 -14.05 3.48 10.15
C VAL A 174 -12.63 3.14 10.61
N PHE A 175 -11.66 4.03 10.41
CA PHE A 175 -10.27 3.80 10.84
C PHE A 175 -10.01 4.05 12.33
N SER A 176 -10.88 4.81 13.01
CA SER A 176 -10.77 5.06 14.45
C SER A 176 -11.49 4.01 15.30
N GLY A 177 -12.14 3.01 14.68
CA GLY A 177 -12.94 2.01 15.38
C GLY A 177 -14.26 2.55 15.94
N ASN A 178 -14.68 3.74 15.50
CA ASN A 178 -15.92 4.39 15.90
C ASN A 178 -17.10 4.02 14.98
N ALA A 179 -16.92 3.06 14.07
CA ALA A 179 -18.01 2.56 13.25
C ALA A 179 -18.96 1.72 14.12
N PRO A 180 -20.28 2.06 14.21
CA PRO A 180 -21.24 1.16 14.82
C PRO A 180 -21.15 -0.24 14.20
N SER A 181 -21.11 -1.24 15.07
CA SER A 181 -21.05 -2.65 14.72
C SER A 181 -22.18 -3.02 13.75
N LEU A 182 -21.87 -3.88 12.77
CA LEU A 182 -22.86 -4.46 11.87
C LEU A 182 -24.01 -5.11 12.67
N PRO A 183 -25.29 -4.87 12.33
CA PRO A 183 -26.38 -5.69 12.82
C PRO A 183 -26.24 -7.09 12.21
N GLY A 184 -25.64 -8.02 12.96
CA GLY A 184 -25.42 -9.41 12.52
C GLY A 184 -24.29 -10.15 13.21
N ALA A 185 -23.40 -9.46 13.94
CA ALA A 185 -22.36 -10.11 14.76
C ALA A 185 -22.74 -10.08 16.24
N SER A 186 -23.85 -10.74 16.59
CA SER A 186 -24.07 -11.20 17.96
C SER A 186 -23.74 -12.68 18.02
N ASP A 187 -22.57 -13.02 18.59
CA ASP A 187 -22.57 -13.92 19.74
C ASP A 187 -21.24 -13.88 20.54
N LYS A 188 -21.40 -13.39 21.77
CA LYS A 188 -20.83 -13.84 23.07
C LYS A 188 -19.37 -13.55 23.47
N GLN A 189 -19.32 -12.92 24.66
CA GLN A 189 -18.30 -12.95 25.74
C GLN A 189 -17.33 -11.76 25.72
N SER A 190 -17.16 -10.93 26.75
CA SER A 190 -17.62 -10.94 28.15
C SER A 190 -17.65 -9.49 28.67
N GLY A 191 -18.65 -9.14 29.47
CA GLY A 191 -18.73 -7.81 30.09
C GLY A 191 -17.65 -7.59 31.14
N SER A 192 -17.00 -6.43 31.10
CA SER A 192 -16.49 -5.75 32.29
C SER A 192 -17.41 -4.56 32.57
N PRO A 193 -17.92 -4.38 33.81
CA PRO A 193 -18.72 -3.20 34.12
C PRO A 193 -17.86 -1.95 33.97
N LEU A 194 -18.35 -0.97 33.22
CA LEU A 194 -17.87 0.41 33.27
C LEU A 194 -18.04 0.90 34.70
N GLN A 195 -16.93 1.03 35.44
CA GLN A 195 -16.90 1.83 36.65
C GLN A 195 -17.12 3.29 36.24
N VAL A 196 -18.29 3.82 36.57
CA VAL A 196 -18.58 5.24 36.46
C VAL A 196 -17.69 5.95 37.48
N ALA A 197 -16.69 6.70 37.01
CA ALA A 197 -15.90 7.56 37.88
C ALA A 197 -16.86 8.58 38.55
N PRO A 198 -16.81 8.76 39.88
CA PRO A 198 -17.64 9.77 40.54
C PRO A 198 -17.23 11.17 40.07
N PRO A 199 -18.17 12.13 40.02
CA PRO A 199 -17.84 13.50 39.68
C PRO A 199 -16.84 14.07 40.69
N PRO A 200 -15.88 14.92 40.25
CA PRO A 200 -14.86 15.48 41.13
C PRO A 200 -15.52 16.28 42.25
N GLN A 201 -15.09 16.02 43.49
CA GLN A 201 -15.55 16.78 44.64
C GLN A 201 -14.77 18.09 44.76
N PRO A 202 -15.40 19.19 45.23
CA PRO A 202 -14.69 20.43 45.51
C PRO A 202 -13.62 20.19 46.59
N GLY A 203 -12.34 20.12 46.20
CA GLY A 203 -11.22 19.85 47.11
C GLY A 203 -9.96 19.31 46.41
N ASP A 204 -10.11 18.65 45.26
CA ASP A 204 -9.01 17.96 44.56
C ASP A 204 -8.00 18.89 43.88
N ALA A 205 -8.28 20.20 43.81
CA ALA A 205 -7.36 21.20 43.25
C ALA A 205 -6.17 21.55 44.18
N LYS A 206 -6.15 21.05 45.43
CA LYS A 206 -5.14 21.42 46.42
C LYS A 206 -3.82 20.65 46.31
N LEU A 207 -3.75 19.65 45.42
CA LEU A 207 -2.55 18.85 45.12
C LEU A 207 -1.65 19.44 44.02
N LEU A 208 -2.00 20.61 43.47
CA LEU A 208 -1.25 21.29 42.40
C LEU A 208 -0.57 22.59 42.86
N ILE A 209 -0.37 22.77 44.16
CA ILE A 209 0.40 23.91 44.68
C ILE A 209 1.88 23.52 44.63
N PRO A 210 2.76 24.28 43.96
CA PRO A 210 4.19 24.00 43.83
C PRO A 210 4.96 24.11 45.15
#